data_AF-A0A1I1BIW3-F1
#
_entry.id   AF-A0A1I1BIW3-F1
#
_cell.length_a   1.000
_cell.length_b   1.000
_cell.length_c   1.000
_cell.angle_alpha   90.00
_cell.angle_beta   90.00
_cell.angle_gamma   90.00
#
_symmetry.space_group_name_H-M   'P 1'
#
loop_
_entity.id
_entity.type
_entity.pdbx_description
1 polymer ?
#
loop_
_entity_poly.entity_id
_entity_poly.type
_entity_poly.pdbx_seq_one_letter_code
_entity_poly.pdbx_strand_id
1 'polypeptide(L)'
;MSIRRRRPKWCVLLLVVLVVSLGVAWPAVADDGPPGVHPSAVDLTLAPGESREVGKRITTSSIPSNPDLHFLADTTSSMGAAIAGVRQSAGTIMDTVRRAQPSARFGVAEYRDVHADLVSYRVNQTLTADPGKVRAGIDQWVAQGGGDAPEDAINALYRLAVDSRAVRTDTTRIVAWFGDAPSHDPSGGHSLQETVAALQEANIRVVAVDSAGLDAHGQASAVTSGTGGVLLRGVAPDAIADAILRGIAAVEVTVAPHVTDCAPELSVLNSPEALVVPSGSVARFTEKITVAPDAAPGTYRCTVDYLVDGVSRGYVERNTVHVPGLRIDDSTVREGAAGTAPATFTVTLAPPGGRPVTVDYETADATATTPDDYAKTSGSLTFEPGETTKTVVVGVHGDLVDEKNEKFTVRLSAASGAGMVDPEGVGTITDDDRDGTFGCTGTSAELAGIAPVRANPAGYPCRDDDSAMPGGDLRAGGIVVRARELTATANRTPDDLAVPPGAGDTALGTAGLSSATVTAPGLTIEFGVIRAEASVTCVADAGGLKPELASTSNIARLSINGVPVDVGSVPSTIPLAIGALTLNDTSTDGTTVRQRAVTLTTKDAVLVLAEAGAGTTSSSLHPDGSACRSLEHFRRMR
;
A
#
# COMPACT_ATOMS: atom_id res chain seq x y z
N MET A 1 67.18 23.82 -74.96
CA MET A 1 67.33 25.24 -75.38
C MET A 1 66.18 25.59 -76.32
N SER A 2 65.65 26.81 -76.22
CA SER A 2 64.50 27.38 -76.95
C SER A 2 63.12 27.30 -76.27
N ILE A 3 62.68 28.49 -75.85
CA ILE A 3 61.40 28.88 -75.27
C ILE A 3 60.40 29.16 -76.40
N ARG A 4 59.13 28.75 -76.27
CA ARG A 4 58.00 29.51 -76.84
C ARG A 4 56.68 29.22 -76.12
N ARG A 5 56.09 30.31 -75.60
CA ARG A 5 54.79 30.42 -74.94
C ARG A 5 53.64 29.98 -75.86
N ARG A 6 52.65 29.26 -75.31
CA ARG A 6 51.26 29.25 -75.81
C ARG A 6 50.30 29.37 -74.63
N ARG A 7 49.43 30.39 -74.68
CA ARG A 7 48.32 30.63 -73.75
C ARG A 7 47.21 29.59 -74.00
N PRO A 8 46.61 28.97 -72.98
CA PRO A 8 45.41 28.17 -73.15
C PRO A 8 44.15 29.03 -73.02
N LYS A 9 43.16 28.69 -73.84
CA LYS A 9 41.84 29.30 -73.97
C LYS A 9 41.04 29.11 -72.68
N TRP A 10 40.49 30.19 -72.13
CA TRP A 10 39.54 30.13 -71.02
C TRP A 10 38.16 29.79 -71.58
N CYS A 11 37.67 28.58 -71.28
CA CYS A 11 36.24 28.28 -71.31
C CYS A 11 35.58 29.03 -70.15
N VAL A 12 34.67 29.94 -70.47
CA VAL A 12 33.77 30.56 -69.51
C VAL A 12 32.76 29.50 -69.06
N LEU A 13 32.95 28.97 -67.85
CA LEU A 13 31.99 28.13 -67.16
C LEU A 13 30.92 29.07 -66.58
N LEU A 14 29.67 28.90 -66.98
CA LEU A 14 28.51 29.61 -66.42
C LEU A 14 28.41 29.24 -64.92
N LEU A 15 28.71 30.19 -64.05
CA LEU A 15 28.58 30.03 -62.60
C LEU A 15 27.12 30.32 -62.23
N VAL A 16 26.32 29.25 -62.07
CA VAL A 16 25.00 29.34 -61.44
C VAL A 16 25.25 29.68 -59.97
N VAL A 17 25.06 30.95 -59.61
CA VAL A 17 25.02 31.39 -58.21
C VAL A 17 23.72 30.85 -57.63
N LEU A 18 23.82 29.70 -56.95
CA LEU A 18 22.77 29.19 -56.09
C LEU A 18 22.71 30.11 -54.87
N VAL A 19 21.81 31.08 -54.87
CA VAL A 19 21.47 31.85 -53.65
C VAL A 19 20.75 30.88 -52.73
N VAL A 20 21.49 30.22 -51.84
CA VAL A 20 20.91 29.55 -50.67
C VAL A 20 20.44 30.68 -49.76
N SER A 21 19.18 31.06 -49.90
CA SER A 21 18.47 31.81 -48.87
C SER A 21 18.44 30.94 -47.61
N LEU A 22 19.34 31.20 -46.68
CA LEU A 22 19.22 30.76 -45.29
C LEU A 22 18.00 31.47 -44.71
N GLY A 23 16.81 30.92 -44.98
CA GLY A 23 15.61 31.25 -44.25
C GLY A 23 15.86 30.86 -42.80
N VAL A 24 15.99 31.85 -41.94
CA VAL A 24 15.83 31.65 -40.50
C VAL A 24 14.39 31.20 -40.33
N ALA A 25 14.17 29.90 -40.27
CA ALA A 25 12.90 29.35 -39.84
C ALA A 25 12.71 29.85 -38.40
N TRP A 26 11.75 30.76 -38.21
CA TRP A 26 11.22 31.00 -36.88
C TRP A 26 10.75 29.64 -36.34
N PRO A 27 11.02 29.33 -35.05
CA PRO A 27 10.44 28.13 -34.48
C PRO A 27 8.93 28.24 -34.68
N ALA A 28 8.33 27.19 -35.24
CA ALA A 28 6.88 27.05 -35.21
C ALA A 28 6.46 27.27 -33.75
N VAL A 29 5.57 28.22 -33.50
CA VAL A 29 4.91 28.37 -32.20
C VAL A 29 4.37 26.97 -31.89
N ALA A 30 4.89 26.35 -30.83
CA ALA A 30 4.41 25.06 -30.41
C ALA A 30 2.91 25.19 -30.19
N ASP A 31 2.13 24.41 -30.93
CA ASP A 31 0.67 24.36 -30.77
C ASP A 31 0.39 24.04 -29.30
N ASP A 32 -0.13 25.01 -28.54
CA ASP A 32 -0.07 25.03 -27.06
C ASP A 32 -0.97 23.96 -26.40
N GLY A 33 -1.53 23.04 -27.19
CA GLY A 33 -2.49 22.00 -26.81
C GLY A 33 -3.93 22.50 -26.87
N PRO A 34 -4.93 21.59 -26.79
CA PRO A 34 -6.32 22.01 -26.62
C PRO A 34 -6.50 22.78 -25.29
N PRO A 35 -7.56 23.60 -25.16
CA PRO A 35 -7.84 24.30 -23.90
C PRO A 35 -7.99 23.34 -22.71
N GLY A 36 -7.36 23.66 -21.59
CA GLY A 36 -7.28 22.78 -20.43
C GLY A 36 -6.04 23.00 -19.57
N VAL A 37 -5.92 22.21 -18.51
CA VAL A 37 -4.76 22.19 -17.62
C VAL A 37 -3.81 21.06 -17.97
N HIS A 38 -2.51 21.34 -17.97
CA HIS A 38 -1.45 20.36 -18.19
C HIS A 38 -0.31 20.51 -17.18
N PRO A 39 0.13 19.42 -16.52
CA PRO A 39 -0.55 18.12 -16.48
C PRO A 39 -1.90 18.21 -15.75
N SER A 40 -2.91 17.46 -16.20
CA SER A 40 -4.23 17.39 -15.54
C SER A 40 -4.30 16.33 -14.43
N ALA A 41 -3.25 15.51 -14.32
CA ALA A 41 -3.10 14.50 -13.29
C ALA A 41 -1.65 14.44 -12.84
N VAL A 42 -1.45 14.44 -11.52
CA VAL A 42 -0.13 14.34 -10.89
C VAL A 42 -0.19 13.21 -9.88
N ASP A 43 0.81 12.34 -9.93
CA ASP A 43 0.97 11.19 -9.05
C ASP A 43 2.37 11.24 -8.45
N LEU A 44 2.46 11.33 -7.13
CA LEU A 44 3.70 11.54 -6.39
C LEU A 44 3.77 10.62 -5.19
N THR A 45 4.98 10.18 -4.85
CA THR A 45 5.29 9.62 -3.54
C THR A 45 6.07 10.67 -2.74
N LEU A 46 5.54 11.12 -1.60
CA LEU A 46 6.15 12.13 -0.75
C LEU A 46 6.17 11.65 0.71
N ALA A 47 7.28 11.89 1.40
CA ALA A 47 7.39 11.60 2.83
C ALA A 47 6.53 12.58 3.68
N PRO A 48 6.19 12.23 4.93
CA PRO A 48 5.59 13.18 5.86
C PRO A 48 6.43 14.46 5.97
N GLY A 49 5.79 15.63 5.81
CA GLY A 49 6.44 16.94 5.82
C GLY A 49 7.15 17.35 4.51
N GLU A 50 7.18 16.49 3.49
CA GLU A 50 7.82 16.81 2.21
C GLU A 50 6.92 17.68 1.31
N SER A 51 7.54 18.55 0.52
CA SER A 51 6.89 19.30 -0.56
C SER A 51 7.46 18.96 -1.94
N ARG A 52 6.63 19.10 -2.97
CA ARG A 52 7.02 19.04 -4.38
C ARG A 52 6.43 20.22 -5.16
N GLU A 53 7.24 20.81 -6.03
CA GLU A 53 6.77 21.81 -7.00
C GLU A 53 6.51 21.17 -8.37
N VAL A 54 5.41 21.58 -8.99
CA VAL A 54 4.96 21.13 -10.30
C VAL A 54 4.57 22.35 -11.14
N GLY A 55 5.20 22.51 -12.30
CA GLY A 55 4.83 23.56 -13.25
C GLY A 55 3.52 23.22 -13.96
N LYS A 56 2.60 24.19 -14.02
CA LYS A 56 1.29 24.07 -14.66
C LYS A 56 1.19 24.98 -15.86
N ARG A 57 0.57 24.48 -16.92
CA ARG A 57 0.17 25.23 -18.10
C ARG A 57 -1.33 25.13 -18.26
N ILE A 58 -2.00 26.28 -18.27
CA ILE A 58 -3.45 26.37 -18.46
C ILE A 58 -3.65 27.05 -19.80
N THR A 59 -3.98 26.27 -20.83
CA THR A 59 -4.29 26.79 -22.16
C THR A 59 -5.74 27.27 -22.17
N THR A 60 -5.96 28.54 -22.43
CA THR A 60 -7.31 29.13 -22.51
C THR A 60 -7.92 28.91 -23.89
N SER A 61 -9.25 29.00 -24.01
CA SER A 61 -9.93 28.92 -25.31
C SER A 61 -9.62 30.15 -26.15
N SER A 62 -9.41 29.99 -27.46
CA SER A 62 -9.13 31.10 -28.39
C SER A 62 -10.27 32.09 -28.52
N ILE A 63 -11.50 31.67 -28.27
CA ILE A 63 -12.65 32.54 -28.05
C ILE A 63 -13.05 32.44 -26.58
N PRO A 64 -13.28 33.55 -25.87
CA PRO A 64 -13.74 33.53 -24.48
C PRO A 64 -14.97 32.65 -24.29
N SER A 65 -15.08 32.02 -23.12
CA SER A 65 -16.11 31.01 -22.87
C SER A 65 -17.52 31.61 -22.82
N ASN A 66 -18.48 30.93 -23.44
CA ASN A 66 -19.90 31.32 -23.46
C ASN A 66 -20.14 32.81 -23.78
N PRO A 67 -19.66 33.35 -24.92
CA PRO A 67 -19.62 34.79 -25.13
C PRO A 67 -21.01 35.37 -25.48
N ASP A 68 -21.28 36.56 -24.94
CA ASP A 68 -22.37 37.46 -25.38
C ASP A 68 -21.73 38.61 -26.17
N LEU A 69 -21.78 38.53 -27.51
CA LEU A 69 -21.11 39.48 -28.41
C LEU A 69 -22.11 40.49 -28.99
N HIS A 70 -21.96 41.77 -28.67
CA HIS A 70 -22.70 42.85 -29.31
C HIS A 70 -21.88 43.46 -30.44
N PHE A 71 -22.42 43.50 -31.65
CA PHE A 71 -21.91 44.39 -32.67
C PHE A 71 -22.44 45.81 -32.43
N LEU A 72 -21.54 46.78 -32.30
CA LEU A 72 -21.87 48.20 -32.17
C LEU A 72 -21.25 48.96 -33.35
N ALA A 73 -22.10 49.40 -34.26
CA ALA A 73 -21.68 50.08 -35.48
C ALA A 73 -21.88 51.59 -35.38
N ASP A 74 -20.87 52.34 -35.75
CA ASP A 74 -21.05 53.68 -36.31
C ASP A 74 -21.84 53.56 -37.63
N THR A 75 -22.97 54.26 -37.71
CA THR A 75 -23.85 54.25 -38.91
C THR A 75 -24.01 55.62 -39.55
N THR A 76 -23.04 56.50 -39.34
CA THR A 76 -22.93 57.77 -40.05
C THR A 76 -22.61 57.58 -41.54
N SER A 77 -22.72 58.66 -42.30
CA SER A 77 -22.60 58.63 -43.75
C SER A 77 -21.22 58.16 -44.25
N SER A 78 -20.16 58.31 -43.45
CA SER A 78 -18.79 57.88 -43.77
C SER A 78 -18.60 56.35 -43.75
N MET A 79 -19.44 55.64 -42.98
CA MET A 79 -19.27 54.22 -42.66
C MET A 79 -19.78 53.23 -43.73
N GLY A 80 -20.19 53.71 -44.91
CA GLY A 80 -20.83 52.88 -45.95
C GLY A 80 -20.05 51.62 -46.36
N ALA A 81 -18.74 51.75 -46.59
CA ALA A 81 -17.89 50.62 -46.98
C ALA A 81 -17.66 49.63 -45.82
N ALA A 82 -17.47 50.14 -44.60
CA ALA A 82 -17.29 49.36 -43.39
C ALA A 82 -18.52 48.51 -43.06
N ILE A 83 -19.71 49.11 -43.12
CA ILE A 83 -20.99 48.42 -42.92
C ILE A 83 -21.20 47.34 -43.97
N ALA A 84 -20.90 47.61 -45.24
CA ALA A 84 -21.02 46.62 -46.31
C ALA A 84 -20.11 45.41 -46.08
N GLY A 85 -18.86 45.65 -45.66
CA GLY A 85 -17.90 44.59 -45.33
C GLY A 85 -18.36 43.73 -44.14
N VAL A 86 -18.81 44.35 -43.05
CA VAL A 86 -19.33 43.62 -41.89
C VAL A 86 -20.60 42.84 -42.25
N ARG A 87 -21.51 43.42 -43.03
CA ARG A 87 -22.73 42.72 -43.50
C ARG A 87 -22.39 41.46 -44.30
N GLN A 88 -21.40 41.53 -45.18
CA GLN A 88 -20.96 40.37 -45.97
C GLN A 88 -20.33 39.27 -45.10
N SER A 89 -19.58 39.65 -44.07
CA SER A 89 -18.77 38.74 -43.25
C SER A 89 -19.41 38.35 -41.91
N ALA A 90 -20.55 38.92 -41.54
CA ALA A 90 -21.23 38.65 -40.26
C ALA A 90 -21.52 37.16 -40.04
N GLY A 91 -21.86 36.44 -41.11
CA GLY A 91 -22.00 34.98 -41.08
C GLY A 91 -20.72 34.29 -40.64
N THR A 92 -19.60 34.62 -41.26
CA THR A 92 -18.28 34.07 -40.95
C THR A 92 -17.85 34.35 -39.51
N ILE A 93 -18.09 35.56 -39.01
CA ILE A 93 -17.78 35.92 -37.60
C ILE A 93 -18.58 35.03 -36.65
N MET A 94 -19.91 35.00 -36.82
CA MET A 94 -20.78 34.20 -35.95
C MET A 94 -20.46 32.71 -36.02
N ASP A 95 -20.22 32.17 -37.20
CA ASP A 95 -19.90 30.75 -37.38
C ASP A 95 -18.55 30.41 -36.74
N THR A 96 -17.55 31.30 -36.85
CA THR A 96 -16.24 31.11 -36.21
C THR A 96 -16.35 31.11 -34.69
N VAL A 97 -17.05 32.09 -34.13
CA VAL A 97 -17.29 32.18 -32.68
C VAL A 97 -18.09 30.98 -32.19
N ARG A 98 -19.14 30.56 -32.89
CA ARG A 98 -19.99 29.41 -32.49
C ARG A 98 -19.31 28.06 -32.64
N ARG A 99 -18.36 27.91 -33.57
CA ARG A 99 -17.55 26.69 -33.68
C ARG A 99 -16.69 26.49 -32.44
N ALA A 100 -16.10 27.56 -31.92
CA ALA A 100 -15.34 27.51 -30.67
C ALA A 100 -16.26 27.46 -29.43
N GLN A 101 -17.38 28.16 -29.47
CA GLN A 101 -18.29 28.37 -28.34
C GLN A 101 -19.75 28.22 -28.78
N PRO A 102 -20.30 27.00 -28.80
CA PRO A 102 -21.65 26.73 -29.34
C PRO A 102 -22.79 27.48 -28.66
N SER A 103 -22.59 27.89 -27.40
CA SER A 103 -23.55 28.65 -26.59
C SER A 103 -23.47 30.17 -26.79
N ALA A 104 -22.63 30.66 -27.71
CA ALA A 104 -22.50 32.07 -28.02
C ALA A 104 -23.82 32.70 -28.45
N ARG A 105 -24.06 33.95 -28.03
CA ARG A 105 -25.19 34.77 -28.48
C ARG A 105 -24.68 36.09 -29.02
N PHE A 106 -25.49 36.69 -29.90
CA PHE A 106 -25.11 37.92 -30.59
C PHE A 106 -26.22 38.97 -30.51
N GLY A 107 -25.82 40.22 -30.30
CA GLY A 107 -26.67 41.40 -30.33
C GLY A 107 -26.18 42.39 -31.37
N VAL A 108 -27.05 43.31 -31.78
CA VAL A 108 -26.76 44.31 -32.81
C VAL A 108 -27.30 45.66 -32.37
N ALA A 109 -26.43 46.66 -32.34
CA ALA A 109 -26.76 48.04 -32.05
C ALA A 109 -26.02 48.99 -33.00
N GLU A 110 -26.52 50.21 -33.10
CA GLU A 110 -25.93 51.28 -33.88
C GLU A 110 -25.90 52.58 -33.09
N TYR A 111 -25.00 53.47 -33.49
CA TYR A 111 -25.01 54.87 -33.09
C TYR A 111 -24.75 55.80 -34.28
N ARG A 112 -25.05 57.08 -34.09
CA ARG A 112 -24.76 58.20 -34.99
C ARG A 112 -24.41 59.42 -34.13
N ASP A 113 -24.91 60.61 -34.46
CA ASP A 113 -24.68 61.83 -33.72
C ASP A 113 -25.84 62.19 -32.76
N VAL A 114 -25.54 62.82 -31.64
CA VAL A 114 -26.53 63.21 -30.61
C VAL A 114 -27.19 64.56 -30.88
N HIS A 115 -26.50 65.46 -31.60
CA HIS A 115 -26.95 66.82 -31.85
C HIS A 115 -27.67 66.97 -33.20
N ALA A 116 -27.46 66.04 -34.13
CA ALA A 116 -27.95 66.11 -35.50
C ALA A 116 -28.97 65.02 -35.87
N ASP A 117 -28.94 63.85 -35.21
CA ASP A 117 -29.79 62.72 -35.56
C ASP A 117 -30.93 62.50 -34.57
N LEU A 118 -32.14 62.22 -35.10
CA LEU A 118 -33.33 61.90 -34.29
C LEU A 118 -33.18 60.60 -33.48
N VAL A 119 -32.27 59.72 -33.92
CA VAL A 119 -31.96 58.44 -33.28
C VAL A 119 -30.44 58.33 -33.22
N SER A 120 -29.85 58.80 -32.13
CA SER A 120 -28.40 58.76 -31.91
C SER A 120 -27.90 57.39 -31.46
N TYR A 121 -28.77 56.55 -30.88
CA TYR A 121 -28.50 55.16 -30.50
C TYR A 121 -29.74 54.28 -30.68
N ARG A 122 -29.53 53.05 -31.18
CA ARG A 122 -30.61 52.06 -31.34
C ARG A 122 -30.09 50.64 -31.18
N VAL A 123 -30.87 49.79 -30.50
CA VAL A 123 -30.69 48.33 -30.51
C VAL A 123 -31.51 47.76 -31.67
N ASN A 124 -30.83 47.22 -32.69
CA ASN A 124 -31.47 46.63 -33.87
C ASN A 124 -31.89 45.17 -33.62
N GLN A 125 -31.15 44.45 -32.75
CA GLN A 125 -31.44 43.07 -32.35
C GLN A 125 -30.88 42.80 -30.96
N THR A 126 -31.73 42.37 -30.03
CA THR A 126 -31.30 41.90 -28.70
C THR A 126 -30.57 40.56 -28.79
N LEU A 127 -29.81 40.19 -27.75
CA LEU A 127 -29.03 38.95 -27.70
C LEU A 127 -29.86 37.71 -28.12
N THR A 128 -29.37 37.01 -29.12
CA THR A 128 -30.01 35.79 -29.62
C THR A 128 -28.98 34.77 -30.14
N ALA A 129 -29.33 33.49 -30.11
CA ALA A 129 -28.55 32.41 -30.72
C ALA A 129 -28.96 32.16 -32.19
N ASP A 130 -29.99 32.87 -32.69
CA ASP A 130 -30.51 32.74 -34.05
C ASP A 130 -29.73 33.63 -35.02
N PRO A 131 -28.86 33.08 -35.88
CA PRO A 131 -28.03 33.87 -36.78
C PRO A 131 -28.85 34.61 -37.84
N GLY A 132 -30.07 34.14 -38.16
CA GLY A 132 -30.97 34.82 -39.09
C GLY A 132 -31.47 36.15 -38.51
N LYS A 133 -31.83 36.17 -37.22
CA LYS A 133 -32.22 37.39 -36.51
C LYS A 133 -31.07 38.38 -36.36
N VAL A 134 -29.86 37.89 -36.09
CA VAL A 134 -28.66 38.73 -36.01
C VAL A 134 -28.37 39.39 -37.36
N ARG A 135 -28.42 38.62 -38.46
CA ARG A 135 -28.28 39.18 -39.83
C ARG A 135 -29.37 40.21 -40.12
N ALA A 136 -30.62 39.92 -39.80
CA ALA A 136 -31.72 40.87 -39.96
C ALA A 136 -31.53 42.15 -39.13
N GLY A 137 -30.85 42.08 -37.98
CA GLY A 137 -30.42 43.24 -37.21
C GLY A 137 -29.37 44.08 -37.94
N ILE A 138 -28.32 43.44 -38.47
CA ILE A 138 -27.22 44.09 -39.23
C ILE A 138 -27.72 44.69 -40.55
N ASP A 139 -28.71 44.06 -41.18
CA ASP A 139 -29.33 44.54 -42.42
C ASP A 139 -30.13 45.83 -42.22
N GLN A 140 -30.50 46.18 -40.98
CA GLN A 140 -31.13 47.47 -40.65
C GLN A 140 -30.15 48.64 -40.60
N TRP A 141 -28.84 48.39 -40.55
CA TRP A 141 -27.85 49.46 -40.57
C TRP A 141 -27.85 50.20 -41.91
N VAL A 142 -27.95 51.52 -41.85
CA VAL A 142 -27.91 52.40 -43.02
C VAL A 142 -26.92 53.51 -42.70
N ALA A 143 -25.89 53.66 -43.54
CA ALA A 143 -24.93 54.75 -43.49
C ALA A 143 -25.63 56.06 -43.90
N GLN A 144 -25.95 56.90 -42.93
CA GLN A 144 -26.63 58.18 -43.11
C GLN A 144 -26.45 59.03 -41.85
N GLY A 145 -26.76 60.33 -41.92
CA GLY A 145 -26.63 61.20 -40.74
C GLY A 145 -25.17 61.45 -40.37
N GLY A 146 -24.92 61.76 -39.10
CA GLY A 146 -23.59 62.08 -38.54
C GLY A 146 -23.22 63.57 -38.56
N GLY A 147 -24.21 64.47 -38.53
CA GLY A 147 -24.08 65.94 -38.62
C GLY A 147 -22.68 66.54 -38.49
N ASP A 148 -22.25 66.82 -37.25
CA ASP A 148 -20.89 67.19 -36.91
C ASP A 148 -20.13 66.02 -36.28
N ALA A 149 -18.82 65.94 -36.51
CA ALA A 149 -17.94 65.11 -35.69
C ALA A 149 -17.49 65.92 -34.48
N PRO A 150 -17.32 65.33 -33.28
CA PRO A 150 -17.40 63.89 -32.93
C PRO A 150 -18.81 63.26 -32.89
N GLU A 151 -18.92 61.93 -32.87
CA GLU A 151 -20.20 61.17 -32.87
C GLU A 151 -20.67 60.77 -31.45
N ASP A 152 -21.73 59.95 -31.31
CA ASP A 152 -22.34 59.58 -30.00
C ASP A 152 -21.92 58.19 -29.45
N ALA A 153 -20.70 57.75 -29.70
CA ALA A 153 -20.24 56.39 -29.37
C ALA A 153 -20.21 56.07 -27.86
N ILE A 154 -19.80 57.04 -27.02
CA ILE A 154 -19.72 56.89 -25.56
C ILE A 154 -21.11 56.66 -24.96
N ASN A 155 -22.13 57.40 -25.40
CA ASN A 155 -23.52 57.16 -24.99
C ASN A 155 -23.97 55.74 -25.37
N ALA A 156 -23.65 55.28 -26.57
CA ALA A 156 -24.03 53.95 -27.03
C ALA A 156 -23.39 52.84 -26.18
N LEU A 157 -22.11 52.97 -25.86
CA LEU A 157 -21.39 52.05 -24.96
C LEU A 157 -21.98 52.07 -23.54
N TYR A 158 -22.27 53.25 -22.99
CA TYR A 158 -22.92 53.38 -21.68
C TYR A 158 -24.27 52.67 -21.66
N ARG A 159 -25.10 52.90 -22.69
CA ARG A 159 -26.43 52.29 -22.82
C ARG A 159 -26.36 50.77 -22.95
N LEU A 160 -25.38 50.22 -23.66
CA LEU A 160 -25.15 48.78 -23.70
C LEU A 160 -24.70 48.21 -22.34
N ALA A 161 -23.92 48.98 -21.58
CA ALA A 161 -23.46 48.56 -20.26
C ALA A 161 -24.61 48.45 -19.25
N VAL A 162 -25.49 49.45 -19.23
CA VAL A 162 -26.62 49.51 -18.28
C VAL A 162 -27.86 48.76 -18.75
N ASP A 163 -27.89 48.26 -20.00
CA ASP A 163 -28.98 47.41 -20.47
C ASP A 163 -28.94 46.05 -19.76
N SER A 164 -29.83 45.90 -18.78
CA SER A 164 -29.99 44.67 -17.99
C SER A 164 -30.80 43.59 -18.70
N ARG A 165 -31.30 43.85 -19.93
CA ARG A 165 -32.12 42.89 -20.67
C ARG A 165 -31.27 41.72 -21.14
N ALA A 166 -31.57 40.54 -20.60
CA ALA A 166 -30.98 39.25 -20.97
C ALA A 166 -29.49 39.05 -20.61
N VAL A 167 -29.03 39.62 -19.50
CA VAL A 167 -27.72 39.23 -18.93
C VAL A 167 -27.78 37.76 -18.52
N ARG A 168 -27.01 36.93 -19.21
CA ARG A 168 -26.80 35.54 -18.82
C ARG A 168 -25.76 35.49 -17.70
N THR A 169 -26.00 34.65 -16.71
CA THR A 169 -24.97 34.31 -15.72
C THR A 169 -23.91 33.44 -16.41
N ASP A 170 -22.65 33.60 -16.02
CA ASP A 170 -21.52 32.84 -16.59
C ASP A 170 -21.26 33.10 -18.09
N THR A 171 -21.10 34.37 -18.48
CA THR A 171 -20.72 34.76 -19.85
C THR A 171 -19.58 35.76 -19.87
N THR A 172 -18.69 35.67 -20.86
CA THR A 172 -17.84 36.80 -21.23
C THR A 172 -18.64 37.75 -22.12
N ARG A 173 -18.90 38.96 -21.66
CA ARG A 173 -19.65 39.97 -22.43
C ARG A 173 -18.67 40.80 -23.25
N ILE A 174 -18.89 40.88 -24.56
CA ILE A 174 -17.97 41.55 -25.49
C ILE A 174 -18.77 42.52 -26.35
N VAL A 175 -18.26 43.75 -26.49
CA VAL A 175 -18.79 44.71 -27.48
C VAL A 175 -17.75 44.86 -28.58
N ALA A 176 -18.07 44.43 -29.80
CA ALA A 176 -17.32 44.71 -31.02
C ALA A 176 -17.75 46.07 -31.56
N TRP A 177 -17.03 47.11 -31.16
CA TRP A 177 -17.27 48.51 -31.50
C TRP A 177 -16.40 48.91 -32.69
N PHE A 178 -17.00 49.39 -33.78
CA PHE A 178 -16.26 49.88 -34.93
C PHE A 178 -16.82 51.21 -35.44
N GLY A 179 -15.93 52.10 -35.85
CA GLY A 179 -16.25 53.46 -36.27
C GLY A 179 -15.03 54.19 -36.83
N ASP A 180 -15.26 55.36 -37.43
CA ASP A 180 -14.21 56.17 -38.04
C ASP A 180 -14.09 57.60 -37.48
N ALA A 181 -14.84 57.94 -36.44
CA ALA A 181 -14.77 59.24 -35.78
C ALA A 181 -14.70 59.11 -34.25
N PRO A 182 -14.10 60.10 -33.55
CA PRO A 182 -14.13 60.15 -32.10
C PRO A 182 -15.56 60.34 -31.58
N SER A 183 -15.76 60.21 -30.27
CA SER A 183 -17.05 60.48 -29.62
C SER A 183 -17.08 61.87 -28.98
N HIS A 184 -18.27 62.46 -28.84
CA HIS A 184 -18.48 63.59 -27.94
C HIS A 184 -18.14 63.17 -26.50
N ASP A 185 -17.70 64.12 -25.66
CA ASP A 185 -17.50 63.89 -24.22
C ASP A 185 -17.84 65.17 -23.44
N PRO A 186 -18.98 65.21 -22.73
CA PRO A 186 -19.96 64.14 -22.58
C PRO A 186 -20.74 63.83 -23.87
N SER A 187 -21.09 62.56 -24.07
CA SER A 187 -21.89 62.00 -25.18
C SER A 187 -23.27 61.66 -24.66
N GLY A 188 -24.35 62.21 -25.23
CA GLY A 188 -25.70 61.90 -24.74
C GLY A 188 -25.94 62.17 -23.26
N GLY A 189 -25.13 63.03 -22.64
CA GLY A 189 -25.14 63.31 -21.20
C GLY A 189 -24.27 62.38 -20.33
N HIS A 190 -23.50 61.48 -20.94
CA HIS A 190 -22.60 60.53 -20.26
C HIS A 190 -21.15 60.85 -20.57
N SER A 191 -20.32 60.96 -19.54
CA SER A 191 -18.88 61.14 -19.70
C SER A 191 -18.17 59.83 -20.08
N LEU A 192 -16.96 59.95 -20.65
CA LEU A 192 -16.07 58.82 -20.86
C LEU A 192 -15.82 58.03 -19.55
N GLN A 193 -15.59 58.75 -18.45
CA GLN A 193 -15.29 58.14 -17.15
C GLN A 193 -16.47 57.31 -16.62
N GLU A 194 -17.69 57.86 -16.65
CA GLU A 194 -18.90 57.13 -16.24
C GLU A 194 -19.14 55.89 -17.10
N THR A 195 -18.84 55.99 -18.40
CA THR A 195 -19.00 54.89 -19.34
C THR A 195 -18.02 53.76 -19.08
N VAL A 196 -16.75 54.07 -18.84
CA VAL A 196 -15.75 53.05 -18.45
C VAL A 196 -16.17 52.36 -17.16
N ALA A 197 -16.62 53.12 -16.16
CA ALA A 197 -17.09 52.54 -14.89
C ALA A 197 -18.31 51.62 -15.08
N ALA A 198 -19.29 52.03 -15.90
CA ALA A 198 -20.47 51.20 -16.20
C ALA A 198 -20.09 49.91 -16.94
N LEU A 199 -19.16 49.97 -17.90
CA LEU A 199 -18.66 48.79 -18.62
C LEU A 199 -17.92 47.83 -17.69
N GLN A 200 -17.11 48.35 -16.76
CA GLN A 200 -16.43 47.55 -15.73
C GLN A 200 -17.42 46.87 -14.78
N GLU A 201 -18.42 47.59 -14.28
CA GLU A 201 -19.48 47.06 -13.42
C GLU A 201 -20.28 45.96 -14.15
N ALA A 202 -20.53 46.15 -15.44
CA ALA A 202 -21.21 45.20 -16.30
C ALA A 202 -20.32 44.00 -16.73
N ASN A 203 -19.03 44.00 -16.37
CA ASN A 203 -18.00 43.07 -16.82
C ASN A 203 -17.96 42.90 -18.35
N ILE A 204 -18.04 44.01 -19.07
CA ILE A 204 -17.98 44.06 -20.54
C ILE A 204 -16.55 44.35 -20.98
N ARG A 205 -16.06 43.54 -21.93
CA ARG A 205 -14.80 43.74 -22.64
C ARG A 205 -15.07 44.40 -23.98
N VAL A 206 -14.40 45.52 -24.30
CA VAL A 206 -14.64 46.23 -25.57
C VAL A 206 -13.54 45.89 -26.58
N VAL A 207 -13.93 45.38 -27.73
CA VAL A 207 -13.07 45.25 -28.91
C VAL A 207 -13.35 46.43 -29.82
N ALA A 208 -12.49 47.44 -29.77
CA ALA A 208 -12.59 48.63 -30.60
C ALA A 208 -11.81 48.45 -31.91
N VAL A 209 -12.46 48.70 -33.04
CA VAL A 209 -11.86 48.65 -34.38
C VAL A 209 -11.91 50.06 -34.96
N ASP A 210 -10.75 50.71 -34.92
CA ASP A 210 -10.56 52.04 -35.45
C ASP A 210 -10.30 51.97 -36.96
N SER A 211 -11.34 52.29 -37.75
CA SER A 211 -11.25 52.24 -39.21
C SER A 211 -10.68 53.50 -39.84
N ALA A 212 -10.87 54.68 -39.25
CA ALA A 212 -10.22 55.93 -39.70
C ALA A 212 -10.39 57.14 -38.74
N GLY A 213 -10.18 57.00 -37.43
CA GLY A 213 -10.19 58.13 -36.49
C GLY A 213 -10.95 57.92 -35.18
N LEU A 214 -11.39 56.68 -34.89
CA LEU A 214 -12.16 56.33 -33.69
C LEU A 214 -11.43 56.71 -32.40
N ASP A 215 -10.10 56.55 -32.39
CA ASP A 215 -9.25 56.84 -31.24
C ASP A 215 -8.56 58.21 -31.33
N ALA A 216 -8.98 59.11 -32.21
CA ALA A 216 -8.32 60.40 -32.41
C ALA A 216 -8.23 61.25 -31.13
N HIS A 217 -9.19 61.07 -30.21
CA HIS A 217 -9.21 61.71 -28.89
C HIS A 217 -8.77 60.79 -27.74
N GLY A 218 -8.24 59.59 -28.02
CA GLY A 218 -7.81 58.61 -27.01
C GLY A 218 -8.96 57.89 -26.27
N GLN A 219 -10.21 58.11 -26.68
CA GLN A 219 -11.39 57.56 -26.01
C GLN A 219 -11.48 56.04 -26.20
N ALA A 220 -11.21 55.54 -27.40
CA ALA A 220 -11.22 54.10 -27.65
C ALA A 220 -10.13 53.40 -26.82
N SER A 221 -8.93 53.99 -26.73
CA SER A 221 -7.85 53.53 -25.86
C SER A 221 -8.24 53.48 -24.40
N ALA A 222 -8.91 54.54 -23.89
CA ALA A 222 -9.36 54.60 -22.51
C ALA A 222 -10.41 53.50 -22.22
N VAL A 223 -11.38 53.32 -23.14
CA VAL A 223 -12.40 52.29 -23.04
C VAL A 223 -11.79 50.88 -23.05
N THR A 224 -10.94 50.56 -24.03
CA THR A 224 -10.37 49.21 -24.13
C THR A 224 -9.42 48.91 -22.97
N SER A 225 -8.59 49.88 -22.55
CA SER A 225 -7.68 49.70 -21.41
C SER A 225 -8.42 49.55 -20.09
N GLY A 226 -9.47 50.36 -19.87
CA GLY A 226 -10.29 50.29 -18.66
C GLY A 226 -11.11 49.00 -18.58
N THR A 227 -11.43 48.41 -19.72
CA THR A 227 -12.25 47.20 -19.80
C THR A 227 -11.46 45.92 -20.03
N GLY A 228 -10.12 45.90 -20.10
CA GLY A 228 -9.39 44.67 -20.47
C GLY A 228 -9.72 44.17 -21.89
N GLY A 229 -10.17 45.10 -22.73
CA GLY A 229 -10.51 44.90 -24.12
C GLY A 229 -9.33 45.16 -25.06
N VAL A 230 -9.60 45.29 -26.36
CA VAL A 230 -8.56 45.38 -27.39
C VAL A 230 -8.88 46.49 -28.36
N LEU A 231 -7.90 47.36 -28.65
CA LEU A 231 -7.98 48.37 -29.69
C LEU A 231 -7.14 47.95 -30.90
N LEU A 232 -7.79 47.87 -32.06
CA LEU A 232 -7.15 47.59 -33.34
C LEU A 232 -7.19 48.86 -34.20
N ARG A 233 -6.01 49.35 -34.58
CA ARG A 233 -5.84 50.63 -35.32
C ARG A 233 -5.57 50.42 -36.79
N GLY A 234 -5.98 51.41 -37.60
CA GLY A 234 -5.65 51.47 -39.03
C GLY A 234 -6.29 50.33 -39.82
N VAL A 235 -7.50 49.93 -39.44
CA VAL A 235 -8.18 48.79 -40.04
C VAL A 235 -8.95 49.25 -41.27
N ALA A 236 -8.57 48.77 -42.45
CA ALA A 236 -9.30 49.08 -43.68
C ALA A 236 -10.77 48.63 -43.60
N PRO A 237 -11.72 49.33 -44.24
CA PRO A 237 -13.15 49.02 -44.14
C PRO A 237 -13.53 47.57 -44.48
N ASP A 238 -12.83 46.93 -45.41
CA ASP A 238 -13.02 45.53 -45.82
C ASP A 238 -12.39 44.51 -44.85
N ALA A 239 -11.49 44.95 -43.97
CA ALA A 239 -10.78 44.12 -42.99
C ALA A 239 -11.40 44.17 -41.57
N ILE A 240 -12.47 44.94 -41.35
CA ILE A 240 -13.11 45.11 -40.03
C ILE A 240 -13.56 43.78 -39.45
N ALA A 241 -14.14 42.89 -40.26
CA ALA A 241 -14.60 41.58 -39.80
C ALA A 241 -13.48 40.70 -39.23
N ASP A 242 -12.33 40.66 -39.92
CA ASP A 242 -11.15 39.94 -39.45
C ASP A 242 -10.54 40.60 -38.21
N ALA A 243 -10.56 41.93 -38.16
CA ALA A 243 -10.15 42.67 -36.98
C ALA A 243 -11.02 42.32 -35.76
N ILE A 244 -12.35 42.27 -35.91
CA ILE A 244 -13.26 41.85 -34.83
C ILE A 244 -12.87 40.45 -34.30
N LEU A 245 -12.63 39.47 -35.18
CA LEU A 245 -12.23 38.13 -34.77
C LEU A 245 -10.88 38.11 -34.05
N ARG A 246 -9.88 38.84 -34.55
CA ARG A 246 -8.58 38.97 -33.87
C ARG A 246 -8.71 39.65 -32.51
N GLY A 247 -9.57 40.66 -32.41
CA GLY A 247 -9.80 41.38 -31.17
C GLY A 247 -10.49 40.52 -30.12
N ILE A 248 -11.51 39.75 -30.50
CA ILE A 248 -12.18 38.77 -29.61
C ILE A 248 -11.16 37.76 -29.08
N ALA A 249 -10.27 37.26 -29.95
CA ALA A 249 -9.23 36.31 -29.57
C ALA A 249 -8.10 36.92 -28.73
N ALA A 250 -8.02 38.25 -28.65
CA ALA A 250 -7.01 38.95 -27.85
C ALA A 250 -7.58 39.55 -26.55
N VAL A 251 -8.87 39.35 -26.27
CA VAL A 251 -9.49 39.79 -25.00
C VAL A 251 -8.80 39.10 -23.83
N GLU A 252 -8.48 39.89 -22.81
CA GLU A 252 -7.84 39.39 -21.60
C GLU A 252 -8.84 38.63 -20.71
N VAL A 253 -8.40 37.48 -20.21
CA VAL A 253 -9.11 36.65 -19.24
C VAL A 253 -8.22 36.41 -18.03
N THR A 254 -8.84 36.28 -16.86
CA THR A 254 -8.13 35.98 -15.61
C THR A 254 -8.23 34.50 -15.30
N VAL A 255 -7.10 33.81 -15.20
CA VAL A 255 -7.03 32.42 -14.74
C VAL A 255 -6.65 32.40 -13.27
N ALA A 256 -7.46 31.75 -12.43
CA ALA A 256 -7.21 31.65 -10.99
C ALA A 256 -7.44 30.21 -10.49
N PRO A 257 -6.43 29.56 -9.89
CA PRO A 257 -6.58 28.25 -9.24
C PRO A 257 -7.54 28.32 -8.05
N HIS A 258 -8.42 27.33 -7.95
CA HIS A 258 -9.37 27.17 -6.87
C HIS A 258 -9.33 25.72 -6.37
N VAL A 259 -8.81 25.53 -5.15
CA VAL A 259 -8.75 24.21 -4.50
C VAL A 259 -10.16 23.86 -4.01
N THR A 260 -10.74 22.78 -4.53
CA THR A 260 -12.17 22.45 -4.31
C THR A 260 -12.39 21.25 -3.39
N ASP A 261 -11.50 20.26 -3.44
CA ASP A 261 -11.57 19.04 -2.64
C ASP A 261 -10.16 18.55 -2.35
N CYS A 262 -9.69 18.68 -1.11
CA CYS A 262 -8.32 18.36 -0.73
C CYS A 262 -8.33 17.60 0.59
N ALA A 263 -7.64 16.45 0.62
CA ALA A 263 -7.40 15.72 1.86
C ALA A 263 -6.73 16.65 2.90
N PRO A 264 -7.12 16.61 4.18
CA PRO A 264 -6.60 17.51 5.21
C PRO A 264 -5.10 17.36 5.45
N GLU A 265 -4.52 16.21 5.09
CA GLU A 265 -3.07 15.93 5.16
C GLU A 265 -2.28 16.59 4.03
N LEU A 266 -2.94 17.19 3.04
CA LEU A 266 -2.31 17.88 1.92
C LEU A 266 -2.59 19.38 1.97
N SER A 267 -1.58 20.16 1.59
CA SER A 267 -1.76 21.57 1.22
C SER A 267 -1.24 21.79 -0.20
N VAL A 268 -2.03 22.52 -0.99
CA VAL A 268 -1.73 22.85 -2.39
C VAL A 268 -1.79 24.36 -2.56
N LEU A 269 -0.66 24.95 -2.94
CA LEU A 269 -0.52 26.38 -3.15
C LEU A 269 -0.06 26.64 -4.58
N ASN A 270 -0.70 27.55 -5.29
CA ASN A 270 -0.31 27.94 -6.64
C ASN A 270 0.26 29.36 -6.62
N SER A 271 1.32 29.58 -7.40
CA SER A 271 1.95 30.90 -7.58
C SER A 271 2.11 31.21 -9.07
N PRO A 272 1.66 32.39 -9.55
CA PRO A 272 0.91 33.41 -8.81
C PRO A 272 -0.51 32.95 -8.40
N GLU A 273 -1.23 33.70 -7.56
CA GLU A 273 -2.62 33.35 -7.17
C GLU A 273 -3.64 33.56 -8.30
N ALA A 274 -3.31 34.42 -9.27
CA ALA A 274 -4.07 34.61 -10.50
C ALA A 274 -3.15 35.16 -11.59
N LEU A 275 -3.50 34.94 -12.85
CA LEU A 275 -2.80 35.51 -13.99
C LEU A 275 -3.79 36.01 -15.05
N VAL A 276 -3.57 37.23 -15.54
CA VAL A 276 -4.30 37.79 -16.68
C VAL A 276 -3.54 37.44 -17.95
N VAL A 277 -4.20 36.79 -18.90
CA VAL A 277 -3.64 36.42 -20.20
C VAL A 277 -4.63 36.69 -21.31
N PRO A 278 -4.19 36.96 -22.55
CA PRO A 278 -5.09 36.99 -23.70
C PRO A 278 -5.76 35.62 -23.90
N SER A 279 -6.98 35.63 -24.40
CA SER A 279 -7.68 34.40 -24.82
C SER A 279 -6.84 33.61 -25.81
N GLY A 280 -6.92 32.27 -25.75
CA GLY A 280 -6.08 31.37 -26.53
C GLY A 280 -4.62 31.27 -26.08
N SER A 281 -4.20 32.07 -25.09
CA SER A 281 -2.83 32.00 -24.54
C SER A 281 -2.75 31.05 -23.34
N VAL A 282 -1.52 30.77 -22.92
CA VAL A 282 -1.21 29.90 -21.78
C VAL A 282 -0.94 30.72 -20.53
N ALA A 283 -1.71 30.47 -19.47
CA ALA A 283 -1.36 30.90 -18.12
C ALA A 283 -0.44 29.87 -17.45
N ARG A 284 0.62 30.34 -16.78
CA ARG A 284 1.63 29.47 -16.15
C ARG A 284 1.66 29.67 -14.65
N PHE A 285 1.63 28.56 -13.92
CA PHE A 285 1.70 28.55 -12.46
C PHE A 285 2.78 27.57 -12.01
N THR A 286 3.34 27.83 -10.83
CA THR A 286 4.06 26.83 -10.04
C THR A 286 3.14 26.39 -8.91
N GLU A 287 2.74 25.12 -8.92
CA GLU A 287 1.99 24.50 -7.84
C GLU A 287 2.95 23.84 -6.86
N LYS A 288 2.79 24.11 -5.56
CA LYS A 288 3.51 23.45 -4.48
C LYS A 288 2.54 22.58 -3.70
N ILE A 289 2.76 21.26 -3.75
CA ILE A 289 2.01 20.24 -3.01
C ILE A 289 2.85 19.86 -1.79
N THR A 290 2.27 19.90 -0.59
CA THR A 290 2.98 19.58 0.67
C THR A 290 2.17 18.59 1.50
N VAL A 291 2.84 17.57 2.02
CA VAL A 291 2.28 16.60 2.97
C VAL A 291 2.48 17.12 4.39
N ALA A 292 1.46 16.98 5.24
CA ALA A 292 1.56 17.31 6.66
C ALA A 292 2.67 16.49 7.36
N PRO A 293 3.42 17.06 8.31
CA PRO A 293 4.49 16.34 9.01
C PRO A 293 4.03 15.08 9.77
N ASP A 294 2.77 15.05 10.19
CA ASP A 294 2.13 13.98 10.96
C ASP A 294 1.19 13.11 10.10
N ALA A 295 1.22 13.27 8.77
CA ALA A 295 0.41 12.46 7.87
C ALA A 295 0.73 10.97 8.04
N ALA A 296 -0.32 10.16 8.24
CA ALA A 296 -0.17 8.72 8.30
C ALA A 296 0.20 8.15 6.91
N PRO A 297 0.83 6.96 6.85
CA PRO A 297 1.01 6.27 5.59
C PRO A 297 -0.31 6.01 4.88
N GLY A 298 -0.38 6.28 3.58
CA GLY A 298 -1.63 6.22 2.85
C GLY A 298 -1.60 6.86 1.47
N THR A 299 -2.78 7.03 0.89
CA THR A 299 -2.97 7.73 -0.38
C THR A 299 -3.95 8.88 -0.18
N TYR A 300 -3.49 10.08 -0.50
CA TYR A 300 -4.24 11.32 -0.36
C TYR A 300 -4.49 11.95 -1.72
N ARG A 301 -5.59 12.69 -1.85
CA ARG A 301 -6.00 13.30 -3.11
C ARG A 301 -6.33 14.76 -2.92
N CYS A 302 -6.11 15.55 -3.97
CA CYS A 302 -6.49 16.95 -4.01
C CYS A 302 -6.91 17.36 -5.43
N THR A 303 -7.93 18.20 -5.54
CA THR A 303 -8.49 18.68 -6.81
C THR A 303 -8.36 20.20 -6.87
N VAL A 304 -7.78 20.69 -7.97
CA VAL A 304 -7.64 22.12 -8.27
C VAL A 304 -8.39 22.41 -9.55
N ASP A 305 -9.33 23.35 -9.50
CA ASP A 305 -10.02 23.86 -10.68
C ASP A 305 -9.44 25.22 -11.06
N TYR A 306 -8.95 25.37 -12.29
CA TYR A 306 -8.43 26.63 -12.79
C TYR A 306 -9.58 27.44 -13.41
N LEU A 307 -10.15 28.32 -12.59
CA LEU A 307 -11.28 29.16 -12.97
C LEU A 307 -10.84 30.20 -14.02
N VAL A 308 -11.66 30.42 -15.03
CA VAL A 308 -11.48 31.49 -16.03
C VAL A 308 -12.54 32.55 -15.79
N ASP A 309 -12.09 33.78 -15.50
CA ASP A 309 -12.91 34.89 -15.03
C ASP A 309 -13.82 34.51 -13.85
N GLY A 310 -13.27 33.70 -12.93
CA GLY A 310 -13.98 33.24 -11.74
C GLY A 310 -14.97 32.10 -11.98
N VAL A 311 -15.01 31.51 -13.18
CA VAL A 311 -15.93 30.41 -13.49
C VAL A 311 -15.21 29.14 -13.93
N SER A 312 -15.69 28.00 -13.45
CA SER A 312 -15.20 26.68 -13.83
C SER A 312 -15.45 26.41 -15.31
N ARG A 313 -14.37 26.08 -16.03
CA ARG A 313 -14.41 25.66 -17.44
C ARG A 313 -14.08 24.17 -17.62
N GLY A 314 -14.00 23.43 -16.51
CA GLY A 314 -13.54 22.04 -16.50
C GLY A 314 -12.02 21.90 -16.63
N TYR A 315 -11.26 22.97 -16.35
CA TYR A 315 -9.79 22.95 -16.31
C TYR A 315 -9.35 22.38 -14.97
N VAL A 316 -9.69 21.11 -14.75
CA VAL A 316 -9.58 20.45 -13.47
C VAL A 316 -8.34 19.56 -13.45
N GLU A 317 -7.53 19.78 -12.45
CA GLU A 317 -6.41 18.93 -12.09
C GLU A 317 -6.78 17.97 -10.95
N ARG A 318 -6.24 16.75 -11.02
CA ARG A 318 -6.26 15.78 -9.91
C ARG A 318 -4.86 15.39 -9.45
N ASN A 319 -4.55 15.73 -8.21
CA ASN A 319 -3.35 15.33 -7.49
C ASN A 319 -3.62 14.04 -6.70
N THR A 320 -2.72 13.06 -6.81
CA THR A 320 -2.65 11.86 -5.98
C THR A 320 -1.28 11.81 -5.32
N VAL A 321 -1.24 11.70 -4.00
CA VAL A 321 -0.01 11.66 -3.22
C VAL A 321 0.00 10.41 -2.35
N HIS A 322 1.03 9.60 -2.49
CA HIS A 322 1.27 8.44 -1.67
C HIS A 322 2.29 8.76 -0.58
N VAL A 323 1.96 8.45 0.67
CA VAL A 323 2.86 8.59 1.82
C VAL A 323 3.39 7.20 2.18
N PRO A 324 4.73 6.95 2.07
CA PRO A 324 5.33 5.66 2.38
C PRO A 324 5.11 5.22 3.83
N GLY A 325 4.91 3.91 4.01
CA GLY A 325 4.74 3.27 5.31
C GLY A 325 5.70 2.12 5.54
N LEU A 326 6.29 2.08 6.74
CA LEU A 326 7.11 0.98 7.24
C LEU A 326 6.28 -0.02 8.04
N ARG A 327 6.60 -1.30 7.87
CA ARG A 327 6.10 -2.40 8.72
C ARG A 327 7.20 -3.41 8.95
N ILE A 328 7.14 -4.14 10.06
CA ILE A 328 7.97 -5.31 10.33
C ILE A 328 7.05 -6.53 10.44
N ASP A 329 7.50 -7.70 9.98
CA ASP A 329 6.76 -8.96 10.15
C ASP A 329 7.05 -9.62 11.50
N ASP A 330 6.38 -10.74 11.74
CA ASP A 330 6.66 -11.62 12.88
C ASP A 330 7.60 -12.76 12.45
N SER A 331 8.38 -13.28 13.40
CA SER A 331 9.27 -14.43 13.18
C SER A 331 8.98 -15.52 14.21
N THR A 332 8.94 -16.78 13.77
CA THR A 332 8.91 -17.94 14.67
C THR A 332 10.15 -18.79 14.40
N VAL A 333 10.89 -19.11 15.46
CA VAL A 333 12.13 -19.88 15.37
C VAL A 333 12.17 -20.91 16.49
N ARG A 334 12.80 -22.04 16.20
CA ARG A 334 13.11 -23.10 17.16
C ARG A 334 14.49 -22.83 17.77
N GLU A 335 14.59 -22.89 19.09
CA GLU A 335 15.81 -22.50 19.81
C GLU A 335 16.98 -23.45 19.54
N GLY A 336 16.68 -24.75 19.46
CA GLY A 336 17.64 -25.83 19.30
C GLY A 336 18.40 -26.16 20.58
N ALA A 337 19.09 -27.30 20.58
CA ALA A 337 19.75 -27.84 21.77
C ALA A 337 20.98 -27.06 22.30
N ALA A 338 21.53 -26.15 21.50
CA ALA A 338 22.74 -25.39 21.79
C ALA A 338 22.99 -24.33 20.71
N GLY A 339 23.82 -23.34 21.06
CA GLY A 339 24.33 -22.36 20.09
C GLY A 339 23.29 -21.29 19.79
N THR A 340 23.28 -20.79 18.55
CA THR A 340 22.34 -19.72 18.17
C THR A 340 21.58 -20.02 16.88
N ALA A 341 20.26 -19.86 16.92
CA ALA A 341 19.35 -19.95 15.77
C ALA A 341 18.92 -18.54 15.31
N PRO A 342 18.90 -18.24 14.00
CA PRO A 342 18.55 -16.90 13.53
C PRO A 342 17.03 -16.69 13.42
N ALA A 343 16.45 -15.84 14.26
CA ALA A 343 15.14 -15.24 14.03
C ALA A 343 15.29 -14.09 13.02
N THR A 344 14.63 -14.19 11.87
CA THR A 344 14.75 -13.20 10.78
C THR A 344 13.45 -12.44 10.61
N PHE A 345 13.51 -11.12 10.77
CA PHE A 345 12.40 -10.20 10.57
C PHE A 345 12.61 -9.40 9.29
N THR A 346 11.59 -9.27 8.47
CA THR A 346 11.57 -8.44 7.26
C THR A 346 10.87 -7.12 7.53
N VAL A 347 11.63 -6.03 7.42
CA VAL A 347 11.09 -4.67 7.43
C VAL A 347 10.76 -4.27 6.00
N THR A 348 9.51 -3.91 5.75
CA THR A 348 8.97 -3.56 4.43
C THR A 348 8.57 -2.10 4.36
N LEU A 349 8.94 -1.42 3.27
CA LEU A 349 8.56 -0.05 2.92
C LEU A 349 7.64 -0.06 1.70
N ALA A 350 6.45 0.53 1.81
CA ALA A 350 5.52 0.63 0.68
C ALA A 350 4.69 1.94 0.70
N PRO A 351 4.52 2.60 -0.47
CA PRO A 351 5.28 2.40 -1.72
C PRO A 351 6.77 2.76 -1.57
N PRO A 352 7.63 2.41 -2.55
CA PRO A 352 9.04 2.82 -2.52
C PRO A 352 9.18 4.34 -2.49
N GLY A 353 10.10 4.82 -1.65
CA GLY A 353 10.44 6.24 -1.55
C GLY A 353 11.35 6.72 -2.69
N GLY A 354 11.25 7.99 -3.05
CA GLY A 354 12.16 8.65 -4.00
C GLY A 354 13.45 9.21 -3.37
N ARG A 355 13.61 9.05 -2.04
CA ARG A 355 14.76 9.47 -1.23
C ARG A 355 15.06 8.39 -0.19
N PRO A 356 16.25 8.40 0.44
CA PRO A 356 16.56 7.46 1.50
C PRO A 356 15.54 7.54 2.65
N VAL A 357 15.09 6.38 3.13
CA VAL A 357 14.24 6.22 4.32
C VAL A 357 15.06 5.53 5.40
N THR A 358 15.08 6.07 6.61
CA THR A 358 15.80 5.49 7.75
C THR A 358 14.84 5.10 8.86
N VAL A 359 15.15 4.02 9.57
CA VAL A 359 14.41 3.58 10.75
C VAL A 359 15.34 2.85 11.72
N ASP A 360 15.23 3.16 13.00
CA ASP A 360 15.97 2.47 14.05
C ASP A 360 15.17 1.27 14.54
N TYR A 361 15.86 0.24 15.01
CA TYR A 361 15.24 -0.93 15.62
C TYR A 361 15.95 -1.35 16.90
N GLU A 362 15.20 -1.89 17.85
CA GLU A 362 15.74 -2.50 19.08
C GLU A 362 14.84 -3.66 19.54
N THR A 363 15.46 -4.73 20.03
CA THR A 363 14.75 -5.83 20.68
C THR A 363 14.33 -5.47 22.11
N ALA A 364 13.15 -5.91 22.53
CA ALA A 364 12.67 -5.79 23.90
C ALA A 364 12.11 -7.10 24.44
N ASP A 365 12.42 -7.37 25.71
CA ASP A 365 11.96 -8.55 26.46
C ASP A 365 10.43 -8.60 26.52
N ALA A 366 9.88 -9.82 26.53
CA ALA A 366 8.51 -10.07 26.93
C ALA A 366 8.44 -11.28 27.86
N THR A 367 8.22 -12.49 27.34
CA THR A 367 8.40 -13.71 28.16
C THR A 367 9.79 -14.29 27.99
N ALA A 368 10.40 -14.14 26.81
CA ALA A 368 11.82 -14.33 26.59
C ALA A 368 12.58 -13.09 27.07
N THR A 369 13.76 -13.31 27.63
CA THR A 369 14.65 -12.36 28.28
C THR A 369 16.09 -12.53 27.79
N THR A 370 16.86 -11.45 27.87
CA THR A 370 18.27 -11.43 27.48
C THR A 370 19.18 -11.42 28.72
N PRO A 371 20.31 -12.14 28.74
CA PRO A 371 20.93 -12.86 27.63
C PRO A 371 20.55 -14.33 27.52
N ASP A 372 19.58 -14.83 28.29
CA ASP A 372 19.32 -16.27 28.38
C ASP A 372 18.70 -16.79 27.07
N ASP A 373 17.60 -16.20 26.60
CA ASP A 373 16.80 -16.77 25.50
C ASP A 373 17.20 -16.18 24.13
N TYR A 374 17.71 -14.95 24.11
CA TYR A 374 18.14 -14.30 22.87
C TYR A 374 19.19 -13.20 23.08
N ALA A 375 19.92 -12.91 22.00
CA ALA A 375 20.89 -11.83 21.93
C ALA A 375 20.21 -10.49 21.67
N LYS A 376 20.30 -9.57 22.65
CA LYS A 376 19.83 -8.18 22.47
C LYS A 376 20.44 -7.56 21.21
N THR A 377 19.58 -7.10 20.30
CA THR A 377 19.99 -6.55 19.01
C THR A 377 19.35 -5.19 18.79
N SER A 378 20.15 -4.20 18.36
CA SER A 378 19.67 -2.90 17.93
C SER A 378 20.50 -2.35 16.77
N GLY A 379 19.94 -1.41 16.02
CA GLY A 379 20.62 -0.82 14.88
C GLY A 379 19.74 0.17 14.12
N SER A 380 20.19 0.52 12.92
CA SER A 380 19.47 1.40 12.00
C SER A 380 19.45 0.79 10.60
N LEU A 381 18.32 0.91 9.91
CA LEU A 381 18.12 0.46 8.54
C LEU A 381 17.97 1.68 7.64
N THR A 382 18.69 1.67 6.52
CA THR A 382 18.53 2.67 5.45
C THR A 382 18.04 1.97 4.18
N PHE A 383 16.86 2.38 3.70
CA PHE A 383 16.32 2.02 2.40
C PHE A 383 16.76 3.09 1.41
N GLU A 384 17.57 2.71 0.42
CA GLU A 384 17.91 3.59 -0.70
C GLU A 384 16.69 3.81 -1.61
N PRO A 385 16.66 4.87 -2.44
CA PRO A 385 15.54 5.12 -3.34
C PRO A 385 15.17 3.89 -4.18
N GLY A 386 13.89 3.51 -4.14
CA GLY A 386 13.38 2.32 -4.82
C GLY A 386 13.47 1.00 -4.05
N GLU A 387 14.23 0.92 -2.94
CA GLU A 387 14.26 -0.28 -2.10
C GLU A 387 12.99 -0.39 -1.25
N THR A 388 12.51 -1.63 -1.07
CA THR A 388 11.26 -1.89 -0.34
C THR A 388 11.40 -2.89 0.81
N THR A 389 12.56 -3.55 0.96
CA THR A 389 12.77 -4.58 2.00
C THR A 389 14.16 -4.51 2.62
N LYS A 390 14.23 -4.67 3.94
CA LYS A 390 15.45 -4.92 4.72
C LYS A 390 15.18 -6.02 5.73
N THR A 391 16.23 -6.61 6.29
CA THR A 391 16.09 -7.68 7.29
C THR A 391 16.80 -7.32 8.58
N VAL A 392 16.20 -7.68 9.71
CA VAL A 392 16.82 -7.71 11.03
C VAL A 392 16.97 -9.16 11.44
N VAL A 393 18.18 -9.56 11.85
CA VAL A 393 18.44 -10.91 12.34
C VAL A 393 18.77 -10.83 13.83
N VAL A 394 18.01 -11.57 14.64
CA VAL A 394 18.20 -11.71 16.08
C VAL A 394 18.65 -13.15 16.36
N GLY A 395 19.75 -13.31 17.10
CA GLY A 395 20.19 -14.64 17.52
C GLY A 395 19.37 -15.12 18.70
N VAL A 396 18.65 -16.22 18.55
CA VAL A 396 17.99 -16.97 19.63
C VAL A 396 18.97 -17.98 20.17
N HIS A 397 19.09 -18.07 21.48
CA HIS A 397 20.00 -19.01 22.13
C HIS A 397 19.28 -20.33 22.36
N GLY A 398 19.94 -21.41 21.99
CA GLY A 398 19.44 -22.74 22.24
C GLY A 398 20.04 -23.33 23.51
N ASP A 399 19.24 -24.06 24.27
CA ASP A 399 19.71 -24.87 25.39
C ASP A 399 18.94 -26.21 25.51
N LEU A 400 18.84 -26.77 26.71
CA LEU A 400 18.26 -28.09 26.99
C LEU A 400 17.24 -28.05 28.14
N VAL A 401 16.88 -26.84 28.56
CA VAL A 401 15.99 -26.59 29.67
C VAL A 401 14.58 -26.63 29.12
N ASP A 402 13.77 -27.51 29.69
CA ASP A 402 12.35 -27.54 29.39
C ASP A 402 11.68 -26.21 29.79
N GLU A 403 11.26 -25.44 28.80
CA GLU A 403 10.66 -24.13 28.93
C GLU A 403 9.30 -24.04 28.23
N LYS A 404 8.62 -22.90 28.35
CA LYS A 404 7.43 -22.63 27.53
C LYS A 404 7.87 -21.94 26.25
N ASN A 405 7.04 -22.02 25.21
CA ASN A 405 7.23 -21.08 24.10
C ASN A 405 7.18 -19.65 24.61
N GLU A 406 8.20 -18.90 24.23
CA GLU A 406 8.41 -17.55 24.69
C GLU A 406 8.39 -16.54 23.56
N LYS A 407 8.33 -15.27 23.94
CA LYS A 407 8.24 -14.15 23.01
C LYS A 407 9.18 -13.04 23.40
N PHE A 408 9.76 -12.41 22.39
CA PHE A 408 10.38 -11.10 22.47
C PHE A 408 9.82 -10.22 21.33
N THR A 409 10.14 -8.93 21.32
CA THR A 409 9.68 -8.01 20.26
C THR A 409 10.86 -7.29 19.62
N VAL A 410 10.72 -6.93 18.35
CA VAL A 410 11.59 -5.99 17.63
C VAL A 410 10.78 -4.73 17.35
N ARG A 411 11.17 -3.61 17.97
CA ARG A 411 10.46 -2.34 17.84
C ARG A 411 11.18 -1.40 16.89
N LEU A 412 10.46 -0.89 15.90
CA LEU A 412 10.88 0.18 15.02
C LEU A 412 10.65 1.55 15.69
N SER A 413 11.59 2.46 15.49
CA SER A 413 11.50 3.83 16.02
C SER A 413 12.26 4.83 15.15
N ALA A 414 12.11 6.12 15.46
CA ALA A 414 12.83 7.21 14.79
C ALA A 414 12.76 7.17 13.24
N ALA A 415 11.62 6.72 12.68
CA ALA A 415 11.42 6.65 11.25
C ALA A 415 11.53 8.05 10.61
N SER A 416 12.28 8.14 9.51
CA SER A 416 12.45 9.36 8.72
C SER A 416 12.31 9.04 7.24
N GLY A 417 11.54 9.85 6.52
CA GLY A 417 11.21 9.60 5.11
C GLY A 417 10.00 8.69 4.88
N ALA A 418 9.39 8.15 5.95
CA ALA A 418 8.18 7.33 5.92
C ALA A 418 7.46 7.40 7.28
N GLY A 419 6.15 7.10 7.29
CA GLY A 419 5.42 6.86 8.54
C GLY A 419 5.49 5.38 8.97
N MET A 420 4.98 5.06 10.15
CA MET A 420 4.91 3.69 10.68
C MET A 420 3.50 3.13 10.53
N VAL A 421 3.37 1.98 9.86
CA VAL A 421 2.11 1.22 9.75
C VAL A 421 2.07 0.15 10.84
N ASP A 422 3.16 -0.58 11.01
CA ASP A 422 3.32 -1.60 12.03
C ASP A 422 4.74 -1.53 12.63
N PRO A 423 4.91 -0.91 13.80
CA PRO A 423 6.22 -0.67 14.38
C PRO A 423 6.73 -1.83 15.24
N GLU A 424 6.00 -2.93 15.43
CA GLU A 424 6.40 -3.99 16.37
C GLU A 424 6.30 -5.38 15.71
N GLY A 425 7.44 -6.05 15.56
CA GLY A 425 7.51 -7.44 15.10
C GLY A 425 7.65 -8.37 16.29
N VAL A 426 6.87 -9.44 16.33
CA VAL A 426 6.87 -10.43 17.43
C VAL A 426 7.76 -11.61 17.06
N GLY A 427 8.82 -11.81 17.85
CA GLY A 427 9.63 -13.03 17.82
C GLY A 427 9.02 -14.08 18.73
N THR A 428 8.69 -15.26 18.20
CA THR A 428 8.29 -16.42 19.01
C THR A 428 9.40 -17.45 18.99
N ILE A 429 9.89 -17.82 20.17
CA ILE A 429 10.82 -18.92 20.39
C ILE A 429 9.98 -20.14 20.73
N THR A 430 10.11 -21.20 19.93
CA THR A 430 9.42 -22.47 20.17
C THR A 430 10.36 -23.42 20.86
N ASP A 431 9.94 -23.86 22.05
CA ASP A 431 10.67 -24.85 22.84
C ASP A 431 10.67 -26.20 22.13
N ASP A 432 11.85 -26.81 22.05
CA ASP A 432 12.02 -28.11 21.43
C ASP A 432 12.71 -29.17 22.27
N ASP A 433 12.79 -28.90 23.56
CA ASP A 433 13.43 -29.75 24.52
C ASP A 433 12.51 -30.87 25.00
N ARG A 434 13.03 -31.69 25.90
CA ARG A 434 12.33 -32.87 26.39
C ARG A 434 11.46 -32.49 27.59
N ASP A 435 10.14 -32.42 27.37
CA ASP A 435 9.09 -32.14 28.37
C ASP A 435 8.85 -33.30 29.39
N GLY A 436 9.87 -34.11 29.69
CA GLY A 436 9.72 -35.27 30.56
C GLY A 436 10.91 -36.22 30.56
N THR A 437 10.78 -37.29 31.34
CA THR A 437 11.82 -38.33 31.46
C THR A 437 11.26 -39.72 31.17
N PHE A 438 12.13 -40.60 30.68
CA PHE A 438 11.82 -42.02 30.60
C PHE A 438 11.84 -42.65 32.00
N GLY A 439 11.00 -43.67 32.21
CA GLY A 439 11.10 -44.62 33.31
C GLY A 439 11.35 -46.02 32.76
N CYS A 440 12.16 -46.80 33.46
CA CYS A 440 12.41 -48.21 33.16
C CYS A 440 12.76 -48.94 34.46
N THR A 441 12.30 -50.18 34.64
CA THR A 441 12.61 -50.98 35.84
C THR A 441 12.67 -52.47 35.52
N GLY A 442 13.45 -53.21 36.28
CA GLY A 442 13.50 -54.67 36.26
C GLY A 442 13.53 -55.23 37.67
N THR A 443 12.72 -56.24 37.97
CA THR A 443 12.72 -56.98 39.24
C THR A 443 12.59 -58.47 38.94
N SER A 444 13.68 -59.21 39.13
CA SER A 444 13.74 -60.65 38.82
C SER A 444 12.83 -61.51 39.71
N ALA A 445 12.73 -61.18 40.99
CA ALA A 445 11.84 -61.82 41.96
C ALA A 445 11.54 -60.87 43.11
N GLU A 446 10.32 -60.90 43.63
CA GLU A 446 9.93 -60.16 44.82
C GLU A 446 8.97 -60.99 45.67
N LEU A 447 9.29 -61.14 46.96
CA LEU A 447 8.40 -61.79 47.93
C LEU A 447 8.30 -60.93 49.19
N ALA A 448 7.09 -60.49 49.53
CA ALA A 448 6.82 -59.68 50.72
C ALA A 448 7.76 -58.46 50.87
N GLY A 449 8.04 -57.77 49.76
CA GLY A 449 8.91 -56.59 49.69
C GLY A 449 10.41 -56.88 49.59
N ILE A 450 10.82 -58.16 49.70
CA ILE A 450 12.20 -58.57 49.50
C ILE A 450 12.42 -58.86 48.03
N ALA A 451 13.29 -58.10 47.37
CA ALA A 451 13.68 -58.31 45.99
C ALA A 451 15.21 -58.33 45.86
N PRO A 452 15.82 -59.51 45.67
CA PRO A 452 17.28 -59.68 45.73
C PRO A 452 18.01 -59.08 44.52
N VAL A 453 17.33 -58.95 43.37
CA VAL A 453 17.89 -58.38 42.14
C VAL A 453 16.85 -57.46 41.51
N ARG A 454 17.17 -56.17 41.50
CA ARG A 454 16.45 -55.09 40.82
C ARG A 454 17.41 -54.29 39.96
N ALA A 455 16.95 -53.80 38.82
CA ALA A 455 17.62 -52.79 38.02
C ALA A 455 16.71 -51.57 37.89
N ASN A 456 17.24 -50.39 38.19
CA ASN A 456 16.58 -49.11 38.35
C ASN A 456 15.32 -49.15 39.27
N PRO A 457 15.34 -48.49 40.44
CA PRO A 457 14.19 -48.47 41.34
C PRO A 457 12.97 -47.79 40.71
N ALA A 458 11.78 -48.26 41.09
CA ALA A 458 10.52 -47.63 40.65
C ALA A 458 10.43 -46.17 41.12
N GLY A 459 9.92 -45.30 40.24
CA GLY A 459 9.74 -43.86 40.52
C GLY A 459 10.97 -43.00 40.24
N TYR A 460 12.07 -43.58 39.76
CA TYR A 460 13.25 -42.83 39.32
C TYR A 460 13.33 -42.77 37.79
N PRO A 461 13.88 -41.68 37.21
CA PRO A 461 14.18 -41.61 35.79
C PRO A 461 15.04 -42.81 35.36
N CYS A 462 14.78 -43.32 34.17
CA CYS A 462 15.50 -44.43 33.58
C CYS A 462 16.99 -44.10 33.51
N ARG A 463 17.78 -45.00 34.10
CA ARG A 463 19.24 -45.02 34.05
C ARG A 463 19.67 -46.44 33.71
N ASP A 464 20.77 -46.53 32.98
CA ASP A 464 21.32 -47.83 32.61
C ASP A 464 21.81 -48.54 33.87
N ASP A 465 21.26 -49.71 34.12
CA ASP A 465 21.50 -50.52 35.31
C ASP A 465 21.38 -52.00 34.94
N ASP A 466 22.31 -52.81 35.44
CA ASP A 466 22.38 -54.25 35.22
C ASP A 466 22.72 -54.93 36.54
N SER A 467 21.85 -55.84 36.97
CA SER A 467 21.96 -56.54 38.23
C SER A 467 21.68 -58.03 38.05
N ALA A 468 22.54 -58.86 38.64
CA ALA A 468 22.41 -60.31 38.54
C ALA A 468 22.84 -61.03 39.83
N MET A 469 22.24 -62.20 40.08
CA MET A 469 22.62 -63.11 41.16
C MET A 469 22.51 -64.58 40.72
N PRO A 470 23.43 -65.46 41.16
CA PRO A 470 23.37 -66.90 40.81
C PRO A 470 22.11 -67.63 41.29
N GLY A 471 21.43 -67.13 42.31
CA GLY A 471 20.24 -67.75 42.90
C GLY A 471 20.06 -67.41 44.37
N GLY A 472 18.88 -67.72 44.93
CA GLY A 472 18.58 -67.48 46.33
C GLY A 472 17.25 -68.09 46.78
N ASP A 473 17.13 -68.26 48.10
CA ASP A 473 15.89 -68.70 48.76
C ASP A 473 15.15 -67.47 49.32
N LEU A 474 13.93 -67.20 48.86
CA LEU A 474 13.04 -66.20 49.46
C LEU A 474 11.99 -66.92 50.33
N ARG A 475 11.68 -66.36 51.51
CA ARG A 475 10.73 -66.96 52.46
C ARG A 475 9.81 -65.92 53.07
N ALA A 476 8.49 -66.12 52.95
CA ALA A 476 7.47 -65.31 53.63
C ALA A 476 6.12 -66.06 53.64
N GLY A 477 5.32 -65.91 54.70
CA GLY A 477 3.93 -66.39 54.72
C GLY A 477 3.75 -67.89 54.42
N GLY A 478 4.71 -68.75 54.81
CA GLY A 478 4.68 -70.18 54.52
C GLY A 478 5.10 -70.57 53.09
N ILE A 479 5.48 -69.60 52.26
CA ILE A 479 6.01 -69.79 50.91
C ILE A 479 7.54 -69.81 50.97
N VAL A 480 8.16 -70.79 50.31
CA VAL A 480 9.59 -70.85 50.05
C VAL A 480 9.81 -70.85 48.54
N VAL A 481 10.59 -69.88 48.04
CA VAL A 481 10.93 -69.76 46.61
C VAL A 481 12.41 -70.02 46.47
N ARG A 482 12.79 -71.01 45.67
CA ARG A 482 14.18 -71.24 45.26
C ARG A 482 14.34 -70.82 43.81
N ALA A 483 14.99 -69.68 43.57
CA ALA A 483 15.21 -69.15 42.22
C ALA A 483 16.69 -69.28 41.82
N ARG A 484 16.95 -69.45 40.52
CA ARG A 484 18.28 -69.59 39.92
C ARG A 484 18.51 -68.52 38.86
N GLU A 485 19.74 -68.02 38.80
CA GLU A 485 20.24 -67.05 37.81
C GLU A 485 19.30 -65.86 37.60
N LEU A 486 19.06 -65.11 38.67
CA LEU A 486 18.22 -63.92 38.65
C LEU A 486 18.96 -62.80 37.91
N THR A 487 18.27 -62.14 36.99
CA THR A 487 18.78 -61.03 36.18
C THR A 487 17.74 -59.93 36.08
N ALA A 488 18.18 -58.67 36.09
CA ALA A 488 17.35 -57.52 35.80
C ALA A 488 18.21 -56.47 35.10
N THR A 489 17.67 -55.84 34.05
CA THR A 489 18.32 -54.73 33.36
C THR A 489 17.35 -53.57 33.17
N ALA A 490 17.89 -52.37 33.11
CA ALA A 490 17.23 -51.14 32.74
C ALA A 490 18.17 -50.44 31.74
N ASN A 491 17.67 -50.02 30.60
CA ASN A 491 18.49 -49.39 29.55
C ASN A 491 17.71 -48.27 28.86
N ARG A 492 18.39 -47.17 28.56
CA ARG A 492 17.87 -46.04 27.78
C ARG A 492 18.65 -45.90 26.49
N THR A 493 18.04 -45.37 25.44
CA THR A 493 18.73 -44.98 24.22
C THR A 493 18.03 -43.75 23.63
N PRO A 494 18.73 -42.67 23.28
CA PRO A 494 20.15 -42.43 23.55
C PRO A 494 20.44 -42.31 25.06
N ASP A 495 21.65 -42.69 25.43
CA ASP A 495 22.15 -42.57 26.81
C ASP A 495 22.25 -41.09 27.22
N ASP A 496 22.35 -40.20 26.23
CA ASP A 496 22.34 -38.75 26.39
C ASP A 496 21.00 -38.15 25.97
N LEU A 497 20.30 -37.56 26.94
CA LEU A 497 19.05 -36.83 26.69
C LEU A 497 19.29 -35.34 26.39
N ALA A 498 20.55 -34.92 26.27
CA ALA A 498 20.97 -33.56 25.88
C ALA A 498 20.73 -33.23 24.40
N VAL A 499 19.76 -33.89 23.78
CA VAL A 499 19.33 -33.63 22.40
C VAL A 499 17.80 -33.72 22.34
N PRO A 500 17.16 -33.00 21.40
CA PRO A 500 15.71 -33.02 21.25
C PRO A 500 15.18 -34.45 21.03
N PRO A 501 13.92 -34.74 21.39
CA PRO A 501 13.37 -36.08 21.24
C PRO A 501 13.37 -36.52 19.77
N GLY A 502 13.88 -37.74 19.53
CA GLY A 502 14.03 -38.36 18.22
C GLY A 502 13.16 -39.62 18.06
N ALA A 503 12.81 -39.94 16.81
CA ALA A 503 12.18 -41.22 16.51
C ALA A 503 13.16 -42.37 16.79
N GLY A 504 12.73 -43.37 17.55
CA GLY A 504 13.55 -44.50 18.00
C GLY A 504 14.17 -44.33 19.38
N ASP A 505 14.07 -43.15 20.01
CA ASP A 505 14.43 -42.98 21.42
C ASP A 505 13.62 -43.95 22.27
N THR A 506 14.25 -44.69 23.17
CA THR A 506 13.64 -45.82 23.85
C THR A 506 14.13 -45.97 25.29
N ALA A 507 13.29 -46.58 26.12
CA ALA A 507 13.68 -47.11 27.42
C ALA A 507 13.13 -48.54 27.58
N LEU A 508 13.97 -49.44 28.09
CA LEU A 508 13.70 -50.87 28.18
C LEU A 508 14.03 -51.37 29.59
N GLY A 509 13.04 -51.95 30.25
CA GLY A 509 13.21 -52.76 31.45
C GLY A 509 13.15 -54.25 31.09
N THR A 510 14.05 -55.06 31.65
CA THR A 510 13.97 -56.52 31.55
C THR A 510 14.19 -57.17 32.90
N ALA A 511 13.58 -58.33 33.10
CA ALA A 511 13.79 -59.15 34.28
C ALA A 511 13.66 -60.64 33.94
N GLY A 512 14.45 -61.48 34.57
CA GLY A 512 14.40 -62.91 34.31
C GLY A 512 15.09 -63.78 35.35
N LEU A 513 14.85 -65.08 35.20
CA LEU A 513 15.44 -66.16 35.98
C LEU A 513 15.46 -67.45 35.14
N SER A 514 16.41 -68.36 35.38
CA SER A 514 16.50 -69.60 34.61
C SER A 514 15.60 -70.72 35.13
N SER A 515 15.26 -70.69 36.42
CA SER A 515 14.26 -71.57 37.03
C SER A 515 13.81 -71.07 38.39
N ALA A 516 12.60 -71.44 38.80
CA ALA A 516 12.13 -71.26 40.17
C ALA A 516 11.29 -72.44 40.66
N THR A 517 11.48 -72.82 41.92
CA THR A 517 10.60 -73.76 42.63
C THR A 517 9.94 -73.04 43.80
N VAL A 518 8.61 -72.99 43.79
CA VAL A 518 7.78 -72.41 44.86
C VAL A 518 7.16 -73.54 45.67
N THR A 519 7.40 -73.57 46.97
CA THR A 519 6.84 -74.59 47.88
C THR A 519 5.98 -73.93 48.96
N ALA A 520 4.80 -74.47 49.17
CA ALA A 520 3.86 -74.09 50.23
C ALA A 520 3.14 -75.37 50.75
N PRO A 521 2.41 -75.33 51.88
CA PRO A 521 1.71 -76.50 52.39
C PRO A 521 0.77 -77.13 51.34
N GLY A 522 1.09 -78.36 50.89
CA GLY A 522 0.32 -79.09 49.89
C GLY A 522 0.48 -78.61 48.44
N LEU A 523 1.45 -77.73 48.17
CA LEU A 523 1.67 -77.17 46.84
C LEU A 523 3.16 -77.06 46.48
N THR A 524 3.53 -77.53 45.30
CA THR A 524 4.82 -77.27 44.66
C THR A 524 4.57 -76.78 43.25
N ILE A 525 5.12 -75.62 42.91
CA ILE A 525 5.07 -75.05 41.56
C ILE A 525 6.51 -74.94 41.04
N GLU A 526 6.74 -75.45 39.85
CA GLU A 526 8.05 -75.40 39.19
C GLU A 526 7.95 -74.61 37.89
N PHE A 527 8.88 -73.68 37.71
CA PHE A 527 9.01 -72.85 36.53
C PHE A 527 10.35 -73.12 35.85
N GLY A 528 10.33 -73.16 34.52
CA GLY A 528 11.52 -73.07 33.67
C GLY A 528 12.03 -71.63 33.59
N VAL A 529 12.70 -71.30 32.48
CA VAL A 529 13.15 -69.93 32.21
C VAL A 529 11.95 -68.99 32.21
N ILE A 530 12.07 -67.88 32.93
CA ILE A 530 11.09 -66.80 32.95
C ILE A 530 11.78 -65.51 32.48
N ARG A 531 11.15 -64.78 31.57
CA ARG A 531 11.55 -63.44 31.15
C ARG A 531 10.33 -62.51 31.11
N ALA A 532 10.53 -61.26 31.48
CA ALA A 532 9.61 -60.16 31.28
C ALA A 532 10.37 -58.98 30.68
N GLU A 533 9.76 -58.33 29.71
CA GLU A 533 10.26 -57.14 29.04
C GLU A 533 9.15 -56.10 28.98
N ALA A 534 9.53 -54.85 29.19
CA ALA A 534 8.67 -53.68 29.05
C ALA A 534 9.49 -52.57 28.40
N SER A 535 8.95 -51.93 27.38
CA SER A 535 9.62 -50.86 26.65
C SER A 535 8.67 -49.72 26.33
N VAL A 536 9.26 -48.54 26.18
CA VAL A 536 8.63 -47.39 25.54
C VAL A 536 9.56 -46.89 24.45
N THR A 537 9.00 -46.64 23.27
CA THR A 537 9.76 -46.12 22.12
C THR A 537 9.05 -44.89 21.55
N CYS A 538 9.79 -43.83 21.28
CA CYS A 538 9.26 -42.66 20.60
C CYS A 538 9.10 -42.97 19.11
N VAL A 539 7.87 -42.95 18.62
CA VAL A 539 7.53 -43.22 17.21
C VAL A 539 6.88 -42.01 16.58
N ALA A 540 7.07 -41.87 15.27
CA ALA A 540 6.43 -40.79 14.51
C ALA A 540 4.91 -40.95 14.49
N ASP A 541 4.20 -39.83 14.60
CA ASP A 541 2.74 -39.75 14.50
C ASP A 541 2.35 -38.58 13.58
N ALA A 542 1.05 -38.48 13.24
CA ALA A 542 0.52 -37.36 12.44
C ALA A 542 0.87 -35.98 13.03
N GLY A 543 1.14 -35.99 14.32
CA GLY A 543 1.73 -34.89 15.00
C GLY A 543 2.99 -35.29 15.77
N GLY A 544 4.16 -35.13 15.16
CA GLY A 544 5.44 -35.26 15.86
C GLY A 544 5.72 -36.67 16.36
N LEU A 545 6.10 -36.79 17.63
CA LEU A 545 6.47 -38.05 18.25
C LEU A 545 5.44 -38.45 19.32
N LYS A 546 5.23 -39.75 19.50
CA LYS A 546 4.41 -40.31 20.58
C LYS A 546 5.12 -41.48 21.25
N PRO A 547 4.92 -41.72 22.55
CA PRO A 547 5.38 -42.94 23.18
C PRO A 547 4.54 -44.13 22.69
N GLU A 548 5.21 -45.18 22.23
CA GLU A 548 4.64 -46.48 21.96
C GLU A 548 5.10 -47.45 23.04
N LEU A 549 4.15 -48.02 23.78
CA LEU A 549 4.42 -48.97 24.85
C LEU A 549 4.35 -50.39 24.30
N ALA A 550 5.33 -51.22 24.63
CA ALA A 550 5.33 -52.64 24.30
C ALA A 550 5.81 -53.46 25.49
N SER A 551 5.19 -54.63 25.70
CA SER A 551 5.61 -55.57 26.74
C SER A 551 5.43 -57.00 26.30
N THR A 552 6.30 -57.88 26.82
CA THR A 552 6.21 -59.32 26.58
C THR A 552 6.70 -60.11 27.79
N SER A 553 6.19 -61.32 27.95
CA SER A 553 6.78 -62.29 28.88
C SER A 553 6.88 -63.67 28.25
N ASN A 554 7.85 -64.44 28.71
CA ASN A 554 8.03 -65.83 28.34
C ASN A 554 8.20 -66.68 29.59
N ILE A 555 7.44 -67.77 29.66
CA ILE A 555 7.57 -68.79 30.71
C ILE A 555 7.75 -70.13 29.99
N ALA A 556 8.97 -70.63 29.95
CA ALA A 556 9.33 -71.78 29.13
C ALA A 556 8.67 -73.09 29.60
N ARG A 557 8.35 -73.20 30.89
CA ARG A 557 7.69 -74.36 31.49
C ARG A 557 6.98 -73.96 32.78
N LEU A 558 5.82 -74.56 33.01
CA LEU A 558 5.11 -74.54 34.29
C LEU A 558 4.64 -75.95 34.64
N SER A 559 4.84 -76.37 35.88
CA SER A 559 4.14 -77.54 36.43
C SER A 559 3.68 -77.30 37.86
N ILE A 560 2.49 -77.80 38.19
CA ILE A 560 1.87 -77.67 39.51
C ILE A 560 1.68 -79.08 40.09
N ASN A 561 2.29 -79.35 41.24
CA ASN A 561 2.32 -80.68 41.87
C ASN A 561 2.75 -81.80 40.90
N GLY A 562 3.71 -81.50 40.02
CA GLY A 562 4.22 -82.42 39.01
C GLY A 562 3.37 -82.54 37.74
N VAL A 563 2.22 -81.86 37.65
CA VAL A 563 1.38 -81.83 36.45
C VAL A 563 1.78 -80.65 35.57
N PRO A 564 2.20 -80.88 34.30
CA PRO A 564 2.50 -79.80 33.36
C PRO A 564 1.26 -78.93 33.10
N VAL A 565 1.48 -77.62 32.97
CA VAL A 565 0.45 -76.65 32.59
C VAL A 565 0.93 -75.90 31.36
N ASP A 566 0.11 -75.84 30.33
CA ASP A 566 0.41 -75.07 29.13
C ASP A 566 0.39 -73.57 29.45
N VAL A 567 1.48 -72.88 29.11
CA VAL A 567 1.60 -71.43 29.29
C VAL A 567 1.48 -70.78 27.93
N GLY A 568 0.38 -70.05 27.72
CA GLY A 568 0.21 -69.21 26.55
C GLY A 568 0.95 -67.87 26.67
N SER A 569 0.72 -66.97 25.72
CA SER A 569 1.19 -65.58 25.76
C SER A 569 0.16 -64.59 26.32
N VAL A 570 -1.10 -65.02 26.51
CA VAL A 570 -2.18 -64.19 27.04
C VAL A 570 -2.23 -64.24 28.58
N PRO A 571 -2.74 -63.18 29.22
CA PRO A 571 -2.99 -63.19 30.65
C PRO A 571 -3.91 -64.36 31.06
N SER A 572 -3.53 -65.09 32.11
CA SER A 572 -4.34 -66.20 32.63
C SER A 572 -4.21 -66.33 34.13
N THR A 573 -5.28 -66.79 34.80
CA THR A 573 -5.31 -66.96 36.25
C THR A 573 -5.72 -68.39 36.59
N ILE A 574 -4.89 -69.07 37.37
CA ILE A 574 -5.12 -70.43 37.85
C ILE A 574 -5.47 -70.35 39.34
N PRO A 575 -6.70 -70.73 39.74
CA PRO A 575 -7.05 -70.78 41.15
C PRO A 575 -6.31 -71.95 41.84
N LEU A 576 -5.80 -71.69 43.03
CA LEU A 576 -5.05 -72.65 43.84
C LEU A 576 -5.66 -72.72 45.24
N ALA A 577 -5.42 -73.82 45.95
CA ALA A 577 -5.89 -73.99 47.32
C ALA A 577 -5.38 -72.89 48.28
N ILE A 578 -4.23 -72.28 47.95
CA ILE A 578 -3.58 -71.24 48.76
C ILE A 578 -3.79 -69.82 48.23
N GLY A 579 -4.50 -69.64 47.11
CA GLY A 579 -4.61 -68.35 46.45
C GLY A 579 -4.81 -68.43 44.93
N ALA A 580 -4.16 -67.55 44.17
CA ALA A 580 -4.26 -67.53 42.71
C ALA A 580 -2.88 -67.30 42.08
N LEU A 581 -2.59 -68.07 41.02
CA LEU A 581 -1.41 -67.90 40.18
C LEU A 581 -1.81 -67.20 38.88
N THR A 582 -1.38 -65.97 38.70
CA THR A 582 -1.58 -65.18 37.48
C THR A 582 -0.32 -65.23 36.62
N LEU A 583 -0.48 -65.46 35.32
CA LEU A 583 0.58 -65.53 34.33
C LEU A 583 0.40 -64.44 33.28
N ASN A 584 1.51 -63.88 32.78
CA ASN A 584 1.56 -62.86 31.72
C ASN A 584 0.67 -61.64 31.99
N ASP A 585 0.65 -61.16 33.25
CA ASP A 585 -0.15 -60.00 33.62
C ASP A 585 0.50 -58.71 33.09
N THR A 586 -0.30 -57.88 32.43
CA THR A 586 0.15 -56.59 31.84
C THR A 586 -0.75 -55.49 32.37
N SER A 587 -0.16 -54.47 32.98
CA SER A 587 -0.88 -53.27 33.41
C SER A 587 -0.31 -52.04 32.71
N THR A 588 -1.17 -51.16 32.22
CA THR A 588 -0.79 -49.86 31.64
C THR A 588 -1.75 -48.77 32.08
N ASP A 589 -1.25 -47.55 32.24
CA ASP A 589 -2.04 -46.33 32.47
C ASP A 589 -2.03 -45.36 31.27
N GLY A 590 -1.49 -45.82 30.12
CA GLY A 590 -1.36 -45.05 28.89
C GLY A 590 0.00 -44.37 28.71
N THR A 591 0.76 -44.13 29.78
CA THR A 591 2.13 -43.56 29.71
C THR A 591 3.19 -44.51 30.25
N THR A 592 2.78 -45.51 31.04
CA THR A 592 3.63 -46.56 31.56
C THR A 592 3.03 -47.94 31.27
N VAL A 593 3.90 -48.93 31.12
CA VAL A 593 3.56 -50.35 31.01
C VAL A 593 4.38 -51.14 32.00
N ARG A 594 3.73 -52.08 32.68
CA ARG A 594 4.34 -53.02 33.61
C ARG A 594 3.93 -54.43 33.24
N GLN A 595 4.92 -55.28 33.03
CA GLN A 595 4.77 -56.68 32.71
C GLN A 595 5.18 -57.53 33.91
N ARG A 596 4.28 -58.42 34.36
CA ARG A 596 4.58 -59.45 35.35
C ARG A 596 4.42 -60.80 34.70
N ALA A 597 5.51 -61.53 34.52
CA ALA A 597 5.44 -62.87 33.96
C ALA A 597 4.64 -63.80 34.90
N VAL A 598 4.95 -63.79 36.20
CA VAL A 598 4.26 -64.63 37.18
C VAL A 598 3.94 -63.84 38.45
N THR A 599 2.69 -63.92 38.90
CA THR A 599 2.27 -63.44 40.22
C THR A 599 1.54 -64.55 40.96
N LEU A 600 2.01 -64.92 42.16
CA LEU A 600 1.27 -65.79 43.08
C LEU A 600 0.77 -64.95 44.26
N THR A 601 -0.54 -64.76 44.30
CA THR A 601 -1.21 -64.03 45.39
C THR A 601 -1.79 -65.04 46.35
N THR A 602 -1.31 -65.06 47.59
CA THR A 602 -1.88 -65.84 48.69
C THR A 602 -2.49 -64.90 49.73
N LYS A 603 -3.10 -65.47 50.78
CA LYS A 603 -3.64 -64.67 51.90
C LYS A 603 -2.55 -63.88 52.63
N ASP A 604 -1.34 -64.44 52.74
CA ASP A 604 -0.30 -63.93 53.64
C ASP A 604 0.88 -63.29 52.90
N ALA A 605 1.01 -63.49 51.59
CA ALA A 605 2.09 -62.91 50.79
C ALA A 605 1.75 -62.85 49.29
N VAL A 606 2.37 -61.90 48.60
CA VAL A 606 2.43 -61.81 47.14
C VAL A 606 3.86 -62.12 46.69
N LEU A 607 3.99 -63.07 45.77
CA LEU A 607 5.21 -63.38 45.05
C LEU A 607 5.09 -62.87 43.62
N VAL A 608 6.11 -62.16 43.14
CA VAL A 608 6.27 -61.81 41.73
C VAL A 608 7.56 -62.44 41.23
N LEU A 609 7.52 -63.13 40.09
CA LEU A 609 8.71 -63.61 39.37
C LEU A 609 8.75 -62.97 37.99
N ALA A 610 9.88 -62.32 37.69
CA ALA A 610 10.13 -61.47 36.54
C ALA A 610 9.07 -60.39 36.33
N GLU A 611 9.42 -59.18 36.75
CA GLU A 611 8.66 -57.98 36.49
C GLU A 611 9.52 -56.95 35.76
N ALA A 612 9.00 -56.39 34.68
CA ALA A 612 9.61 -55.30 33.94
C ALA A 612 8.65 -54.12 33.86
N GLY A 613 9.18 -52.89 33.92
CA GLY A 613 8.42 -51.66 33.73
C GLY A 613 9.12 -50.73 32.76
N ALA A 614 8.34 -49.97 31.97
CA ALA A 614 8.84 -48.88 31.14
C ALA A 614 7.76 -47.81 30.92
N GLY A 615 8.13 -46.57 30.63
CA GLY A 615 7.17 -45.51 30.35
C GLY A 615 7.77 -44.11 30.29
N THR A 616 6.92 -43.11 30.26
CA THR A 616 7.29 -41.69 30.29
C THR A 616 6.59 -40.97 31.43
N THR A 617 7.30 -40.04 32.07
CA THR A 617 6.73 -39.10 33.04
C THR A 617 6.89 -37.67 32.53
N SER A 618 5.83 -36.87 32.62
CA SER A 618 5.82 -35.46 32.23
C SER A 618 6.64 -34.59 33.19
N SER A 619 7.03 -33.40 32.76
CA SER A 619 7.57 -32.37 33.65
C SER A 619 6.47 -31.65 34.43
N SER A 620 6.86 -30.85 35.42
CA SER A 620 5.91 -29.97 36.14
C SER A 620 5.50 -28.74 35.32
N LEU A 621 6.32 -28.34 34.34
CA LEU A 621 6.03 -27.19 33.47
C LEU A 621 5.01 -27.56 32.41
N HIS A 622 5.06 -28.81 31.91
CA HIS A 622 4.11 -29.38 30.96
C HIS A 622 3.51 -30.69 31.49
N PRO A 623 2.40 -30.62 32.26
CA PRO A 623 1.72 -31.80 32.79
C PRO A 623 1.21 -32.78 31.73
N ASP A 624 1.04 -32.30 30.50
CA ASP A 624 0.61 -33.09 29.34
C ASP A 624 1.80 -33.52 28.43
N GLY A 625 3.04 -33.21 28.84
CA GLY A 625 4.29 -33.50 28.14
C GLY A 625 4.80 -34.94 28.33
N SER A 626 5.86 -35.32 27.62
CA SER A 626 6.51 -36.63 27.78
C SER A 626 7.94 -36.61 27.24
N ALA A 627 8.77 -37.60 27.61
CA ALA A 627 10.12 -37.76 27.05
C ALA A 627 10.17 -37.94 25.51
N CYS A 628 9.01 -38.19 24.88
CA CYS A 628 8.84 -38.31 23.44
C CYS A 628 8.19 -37.09 22.80
N ARG A 629 7.94 -35.97 23.50
CA ARG A 629 7.19 -34.83 22.96
C ARG A 629 7.78 -33.51 23.43
N SER A 630 7.72 -32.48 22.58
CA SER A 630 7.87 -31.08 22.94
C SER A 630 6.55 -30.31 22.74
N LEU A 631 6.43 -29.17 23.41
CA LEU A 631 5.22 -28.33 23.55
C LEU A 631 4.47 -27.95 22.26
N GLU A 632 5.14 -27.88 21.09
CA GLU A 632 4.50 -27.53 19.82
C GLU A 632 3.36 -28.48 19.42
N HIS A 633 3.28 -29.64 20.05
CA HIS A 633 2.42 -30.71 19.62
C HIS A 633 0.92 -30.51 19.92
N PHE A 634 0.58 -29.80 20.99
CA PHE A 634 -0.83 -29.61 21.38
C PHE A 634 -1.52 -28.45 20.66
N ARG A 635 -0.78 -27.44 20.18
CA ARG A 635 -1.38 -26.24 19.57
C ARG A 635 -1.82 -26.43 18.11
N ARG A 636 -1.28 -27.41 17.37
CA ARG A 636 -1.71 -27.70 15.99
C ARG A 636 -2.98 -28.57 15.89
N MET A 637 -3.47 -29.12 17.00
CA MET A 637 -4.65 -30.01 17.04
C MET A 637 -5.93 -29.37 17.60
N ARG A 638 -5.94 -28.05 17.85
CA ARG A 638 -7.15 -27.29 18.24
C ARG A 638 -7.64 -26.38 17.13
#